data_AF-A0A522VPK2-F1
#
_entry.id   AF-A0A522VPK2-F1
#
_cell.length_a   1.000
_cell.length_b   1.000
_cell.length_c   1.000
_cell.angle_alpha   90.00
_cell.angle_beta   90.00
_cell.angle_gamma   90.00
#
_symmetry.space_group_name_H-M   'P 1'
#
loop_
_entity.id
_entity.type
_entity.pdbx_description
1 polymer ?
#
loop_
_entity_poly.entity_id
_entity_poly.type
_entity_poly.pdbx_seq_one_letter_code
_entity_poly.pdbx_strand_id
1 'polypeptide(L)' 'MIGTRPIDIEVDGGVTPETAPRVVAAGASVLVAGSAVFKTPDYKANMDAIRKACG' A
#
# COMPACT_ATOMS: atom_id res chain seq x y z
N MET A 1 -14.89 -16.78 -16.52
CA MET A 1 -13.71 -15.91 -16.26
C MET A 1 -14.18 -14.57 -15.70
N ILE A 2 -13.33 -13.78 -15.03
CA ILE A 2 -13.76 -12.75 -14.07
C ILE A 2 -14.62 -11.60 -14.64
N GLY A 3 -14.67 -11.41 -15.96
CA GLY A 3 -15.57 -10.45 -16.64
C GLY A 3 -15.21 -9.01 -16.33
N THR A 4 -16.19 -8.12 -16.31
CA THR A 4 -16.03 -6.68 -16.04
C THR A 4 -16.26 -6.31 -14.57
N ARG A 5 -16.19 -7.28 -13.66
CA ARG A 5 -16.39 -7.02 -12.23
C ARG A 5 -15.26 -6.11 -11.72
N PRO A 6 -15.58 -5.11 -10.88
CA PRO A 6 -14.55 -4.33 -10.20
C PRO A 6 -13.90 -5.23 -9.16
N ILE A 7 -12.68 -5.67 -9.42
CA ILE A 7 -11.89 -6.50 -8.52
C ILE A 7 -10.74 -5.67 -8.00
N ASP A 8 -10.66 -5.54 -6.69
CA ASP A 8 -9.52 -4.92 -6.05
C ASP A 8 -8.29 -5.83 -6.13
N ILE A 9 -7.13 -5.21 -6.35
CA ILE A 9 -5.85 -5.90 -6.40
C ILE A 9 -5.08 -5.51 -5.13
N GLU A 10 -4.87 -6.50 -4.26
CA GLU A 10 -4.14 -6.36 -3.01
C GLU A 10 -2.70 -6.87 -3.16
N VAL A 11 -1.75 -6.14 -2.55
CA VAL A 11 -0.35 -6.57 -2.41
C VAL A 11 0.05 -6.53 -0.95
N ASP A 12 0.53 -7.68 -0.46
CA ASP A 12 1.04 -7.89 0.89
C ASP A 12 2.51 -8.35 0.85
N GLY A 13 3.35 -7.66 1.62
CA GLY A 13 4.77 -7.92 1.72
C GLY A 13 5.63 -6.75 1.25
N GLY A 14 6.42 -6.19 2.17
CA GLY A 14 7.42 -5.18 1.84
C GLY A 14 6.87 -3.83 1.39
N VAL A 15 5.61 -3.51 1.69
CA VAL A 15 5.01 -2.18 1.42
C VAL A 15 5.58 -1.15 2.41
N THR A 16 6.30 -0.17 1.89
CA THR A 16 6.90 0.98 2.60
C THR A 16 6.66 2.26 1.79
N PRO A 17 6.95 3.47 2.31
CA PRO A 17 6.86 4.70 1.50
C PRO A 17 7.70 4.65 0.20
N GLU A 18 8.78 3.87 0.17
CA GLU A 18 9.64 3.72 -1.00
C GLU A 18 9.08 2.73 -2.04
N THR A 19 8.37 1.69 -1.61
CA THR A 19 7.87 0.62 -2.49
C THR A 19 6.41 0.80 -2.90
N ALA A 20 5.58 1.42 -2.04
CA ALA A 20 4.15 1.63 -2.28
C ALA A 20 3.84 2.30 -3.63
N PRO A 21 4.57 3.33 -4.10
CA PRO A 21 4.27 3.97 -5.39
C PRO A 21 4.45 3.02 -6.58
N ARG A 22 5.41 2.09 -6.48
CA ARG A 22 5.67 1.08 -7.53
C ARG A 22 4.57 0.05 -7.59
N VAL A 23 4.03 -0.32 -6.42
CA VAL A 23 2.93 -1.28 -6.28
C VAL A 23 1.62 -0.68 -6.83
N VAL A 24 1.33 0.58 -6.50
CA VAL A 24 0.20 1.32 -7.07
C VAL A 24 0.35 1.48 -8.59
N ALA A 25 1.54 1.86 -9.07
CA ALA A 25 1.82 1.98 -10.50
C ALA A 25 1.67 0.65 -11.27
N ALA A 26 1.83 -0.49 -10.59
CA ALA A 26 1.61 -1.82 -11.14
C ALA A 26 0.12 -2.25 -11.17
N GLY A 27 -0.79 -1.46 -10.59
CA GLY A 27 -2.24 -1.67 -10.64
C GLY A 27 -2.88 -2.15 -9.33
N ALA A 28 -2.13 -2.18 -8.21
CA ALA A 28 -2.74 -2.46 -6.92
C ALA A 28 -3.64 -1.31 -6.45
N SER A 29 -4.83 -1.64 -5.95
CA SER A 29 -5.74 -0.69 -5.30
C SER A 29 -5.74 -0.81 -3.78
N VAL A 30 -5.23 -1.93 -3.24
CA VAL A 30 -5.15 -2.21 -1.80
C VAL A 30 -3.72 -2.56 -1.42
N LEU A 31 -3.23 -1.97 -0.33
CA LEU A 31 -1.86 -2.14 0.15
C LEU A 31 -1.86 -2.65 1.59
N VAL A 32 -1.11 -3.72 1.87
CA VAL A 32 -0.91 -4.24 3.24
C VAL A 32 0.48 -3.86 3.73
N ALA A 33 0.52 -3.05 4.79
CA ALA A 33 1.75 -2.54 5.39
C ALA A 33 1.77 -2.83 6.90
N GLY A 34 2.44 -3.92 7.29
CA GLY A 34 2.60 -4.29 8.71
C GLY A 34 3.74 -3.53 9.38
N SER A 35 4.98 -3.99 9.18
CA SER A 35 6.17 -3.41 9.83
C SER A 35 6.36 -1.93 9.51
N ALA A 36 6.04 -1.48 8.29
CA ALA A 36 6.14 -0.08 7.92
C ALA A 36 5.22 0.84 8.75
N VAL A 37 4.05 0.34 9.19
CA VAL A 37 3.10 1.08 10.04
C VAL A 37 3.46 0.95 11.51
N PHE A 38 3.78 -0.26 11.99
CA PHE A 38 3.85 -0.56 13.42
C PHE A 38 5.27 -0.59 14.02
N LYS A 39 6.34 -0.39 13.23
CA LYS A 39 7.72 -0.38 13.76
C LYS A 39 8.03 0.78 14.72
N THR A 40 7.26 1.86 14.68
CA THR A 40 7.37 3.00 15.60
C THR A 40 6.04 3.28 16.29
N PRO A 41 6.05 3.95 17.45
CA PRO A 41 4.81 4.32 18.15
C PRO A 41 3.91 5.27 17.35
N ASP A 42 4.48 6.09 16.46
CA ASP A 42 3.73 7.02 15.61
C ASP A 42 3.22 6.36 14.32
N TYR A 43 2.22 5.48 14.47
CA TYR A 43 1.59 4.79 13.33
C TYR A 43 0.89 5.77 12.38
N LYS A 44 0.41 6.92 12.88
CA LYS A 44 -0.24 7.94 12.04
C LYS A 44 0.77 8.53 11.06
N ALA A 45 1.93 8.99 11.54
CA ALA A 45 2.97 9.53 10.67
C ALA A 45 3.44 8.50 9.63
N ASN A 46 3.55 7.23 10.02
CA ASN A 46 3.93 6.15 9.10
C ASN A 46 2.88 5.92 8.01
N MET A 47 1.58 5.85 8.36
CA MET A 47 0.51 5.74 7.39
C MET A 47 0.45 6.94 6.45
N ASP A 48 0.63 8.14 6.98
CA ASP A 48 0.63 9.38 6.18
C ASP A 48 1.81 9.42 5.21
N ALA A 49 2.99 8.92 5.60
CA ALA A 49 4.14 8.78 4.71
C ALA A 49 3.86 7.82 3.54
N ILE A 50 3.22 6.68 3.79
CA ILE A 50 2.84 5.73 2.73
C ILE A 50 1.82 6.36 1.79
N ARG A 51 0.77 7.01 2.33
CA ARG A 51 -0.27 7.67 1.52
C ARG A 51 0.32 8.77 0.64
N LYS A 52 1.13 9.66 1.23
CA LYS A 52 1.77 10.77 0.51
C LYS A 52 2.68 10.29 -0.61
N ALA A 53 3.30 9.11 -0.47
CA ALA A 53 4.16 8.56 -1.51
C ALA A 53 3.36 8.14 -2.76
N CYS A 54 2.10 7.73 -2.60
CA CYS A 54 1.25 7.23 -3.69
C CYS A 54 0.49 8.31 -4.46
N GLY A 55 0.45 9.55 -3.97
CA GLY A 55 -0.29 10.67 -4.56
C GLY A 55 -1.58 10.99 -3.82
#